data_AF-A0AAV4A2F4-F1
#
_entry.id   AF-A0AAV4A2F4-F1
#
_cell.length_a   1.000
_cell.length_b   1.000
_cell.length_c   1.000
_cell.angle_alpha   90.00
_cell.angle_beta   90.00
_cell.angle_gamma   90.00
#
_symmetry.space_group_name_H-M   'P 1'
#
loop_
_entity.id
_entity.type
_entity.pdbx_description
1 polymer ?
#
loop_
_entity_poly.entity_id
_entity_poly.type
_entity_poly.pdbx_seq_one_letter_code
_entity_poly.pdbx_strand_id
1 'polypeptide(L)'
;MRISWTARKSNEEVMEMAEYKRSLLKTTRKRQLQFFGHINRADGIEKQILCGKICGTKGRGRHKIHSLNSYSTRKESPNNELIRELTTERNGRP
;
A
#
# COMPACT_ATOMS: atom_id res chain seq x y z
N MET A 1 -1.85 25.98 -2.62
CA MET A 1 -0.41 26.30 -2.49
C MET A 1 0.23 26.22 -3.87
N ARG A 2 0.76 27.34 -4.40
CA ARG A 2 1.45 27.36 -5.71
C ARG A 2 2.96 27.39 -5.46
N ILE A 3 3.67 26.36 -5.92
CA ILE A 3 5.12 26.24 -5.78
C ILE A 3 5.72 26.47 -7.17
N SER A 4 6.64 27.43 -7.27
CA SER A 4 7.38 27.67 -8.51
C SER A 4 8.27 26.47 -8.84
N TRP A 5 8.27 26.01 -10.09
CA TRP A 5 9.14 24.93 -10.56
C TRP A 5 10.64 25.32 -10.50
N THR A 6 10.94 26.63 -10.47
CA THR A 6 12.31 27.17 -10.34
C THR A 6 12.81 27.13 -8.89
N ALA A 7 11.92 26.94 -7.91
CA ALA A 7 12.26 26.99 -6.48
C ALA A 7 13.10 25.80 -5.99
N ARG A 8 13.25 24.73 -6.79
CA ARG A 8 14.07 23.52 -6.50
C ARG A 8 13.89 22.98 -5.07
N LYS A 9 12.65 23.01 -4.55
CA LYS A 9 12.33 22.52 -3.21
C LYS A 9 12.37 20.99 -3.14
N SER A 10 12.81 20.47 -2.00
CA SER A 10 12.81 19.03 -1.75
C SER A 10 11.39 18.53 -1.43
N ASN A 11 11.12 17.24 -1.66
CA ASN A 11 9.81 16.66 -1.34
C ASN A 11 9.47 16.77 0.16
N GLU A 12 10.47 16.70 1.04
CA GLU A 12 10.32 16.92 2.48
C GLU A 12 9.84 18.35 2.79
N GLU A 13 10.50 19.38 2.26
CA GLU A 13 10.11 20.78 2.50
C GLU A 13 8.70 21.10 2.00
N VAL A 14 8.31 20.50 0.87
CA VAL A 14 6.97 20.66 0.31
C VAL A 14 5.93 19.99 1.21
N MET A 15 6.26 18.85 1.82
CA MET A 15 5.37 18.18 2.77
C MET A 15 5.23 18.94 4.08
N GLU A 16 6.32 19.52 4.59
CA GLU A 16 6.31 20.35 5.80
C GLU A 16 5.48 21.63 5.60
N MET A 17 5.67 22.32 4.47
CA MET A 17 4.89 23.50 4.12
C MET A 17 3.40 23.21 3.92
N ALA A 18 3.06 21.99 3.49
CA ALA A 18 1.68 21.53 3.37
C ALA A 18 1.12 20.93 4.68
N GLU A 19 1.89 21.01 5.78
CA GLU A 19 1.58 20.41 7.09
C GLU A 19 1.21 18.92 7.01
N TYR A 20 1.75 18.23 6.00
CA TYR A 20 1.35 16.89 5.66
C TYR A 20 2.13 15.87 6.49
N LYS A 21 1.60 15.51 7.65
CA LYS A 21 2.20 14.50 8.53
C LYS A 21 2.09 13.09 7.93
N ARG A 22 3.14 12.63 7.24
CA ARG A 22 3.25 11.22 6.82
C ARG A 22 3.76 10.35 7.97
N SER A 23 2.88 9.52 8.51
CA SER A 23 3.38 8.29 9.16
C SER A 23 3.78 7.31 8.07
N LEU A 24 5.09 7.06 7.94
CA LEU A 24 5.65 6.10 6.99
C LEU A 24 5.01 4.72 7.15
N LEU A 25 4.80 4.28 8.39
CA LEU A 25 4.14 3.01 8.71
C LEU A 25 2.67 3.01 8.28
N LYS A 26 1.92 4.08 8.58
CA LYS A 26 0.50 4.21 8.17
C LYS A 26 0.37 4.18 6.64
N THR A 27 1.21 4.93 5.95
CA THR A 27 1.21 5.03 4.47
C THR A 27 1.60 3.70 3.81
N THR A 28 2.65 3.04 4.32
CA THR A 28 3.10 1.75 3.80
C THR A 28 2.02 0.68 4.02
N ARG A 29 1.41 0.66 5.20
CA ARG A 29 0.34 -0.28 5.53
C ARG A 29 -0.91 -0.04 4.68
N LYS A 30 -1.28 1.22 4.44
CA LYS A 30 -2.40 1.62 3.56
C LYS A 30 -2.20 1.09 2.13
N ARG A 31 -1.02 1.31 1.54
CA ARG A 31 -0.66 0.82 0.20
C ARG A 31 -0.69 -0.71 0.12
N GLN A 32 -0.17 -1.39 1.13
CA GLN A 32 -0.19 -2.85 1.21
C GLN A 32 -1.64 -3.39 1.26
N LEU A 33 -2.51 -2.78 2.07
CA LEU A 33 -3.93 -3.16 2.15
C LEU A 33 -4.69 -2.91 0.84
N GLN A 34 -4.43 -1.78 0.16
CA GLN A 34 -5.02 -1.49 -1.15
C GLN A 34 -4.62 -2.54 -2.20
N PHE A 35 -3.34 -2.92 -2.23
CA PHE A 35 -2.82 -3.97 -3.11
C PHE A 35 -3.46 -5.33 -2.82
N PHE A 36 -3.53 -5.73 -1.55
CA PHE A 36 -4.20 -6.98 -1.16
C PHE A 36 -5.69 -6.98 -1.47
N GLY A 37 -6.36 -5.84 -1.27
CA GLY A 37 -7.75 -5.66 -1.68
C GLY A 37 -7.94 -5.78 -3.19
N HIS A 38 -7.00 -5.29 -4.00
CA HIS A 38 -7.04 -5.46 -5.45
C HIS A 38 -6.87 -6.93 -5.85
N ILE A 39 -5.87 -7.60 -5.28
CA ILE A 39 -5.63 -9.03 -5.49
C ILE A 39 -6.87 -9.88 -5.16
N ASN A 40 -7.51 -9.61 -4.01
CA ASN A 40 -8.69 -10.35 -3.57
C ASN A 40 -9.91 -10.17 -4.48
N ARG A 41 -10.09 -8.99 -5.08
CA ARG A 41 -11.20 -8.74 -6.02
C ARG A 41 -10.98 -9.36 -7.39
N ALA A 42 -9.73 -9.56 -7.77
CA ALA A 42 -9.39 -10.20 -9.04
C ALA A 42 -9.51 -11.73 -8.91
N ASP A 43 -8.45 -12.37 -8.39
CA ASP A 43 -8.23 -13.81 -8.52
C ASP A 43 -7.75 -14.44 -7.20
N GLY A 44 -7.60 -13.63 -6.14
CA GLY A 44 -6.95 -14.06 -4.90
C GLY A 44 -5.44 -14.17 -5.04
N ILE A 45 -4.74 -14.24 -3.89
CA ILE A 45 -3.27 -14.28 -3.89
C ILE A 45 -2.72 -15.62 -4.36
N GLU A 46 -3.45 -16.70 -4.11
CA GLU A 46 -3.08 -18.08 -4.43
C GLU A 46 -2.92 -18.25 -5.94
N LYS A 47 -3.91 -17.82 -6.73
CA LYS A 47 -3.85 -17.85 -8.19
C LYS A 47 -2.74 -16.95 -8.75
N GLN A 48 -2.48 -15.79 -8.14
CA GLN A 48 -1.39 -14.90 -8.56
C GLN A 48 0.01 -15.48 -8.27
N ILE A 49 0.14 -16.28 -7.20
CA ILE A 49 1.38 -17.00 -6.86
C ILE A 49 1.55 -18.22 -7.78
N LEU A 50 0.49 -18.98 -8.03
CA LEU A 50 0.49 -20.15 -8.91
C LEU A 50 0.75 -19.77 -10.37
N CYS A 51 0.14 -18.70 -10.88
CA CYS A 51 0.35 -18.19 -12.23
C CYS A 51 1.67 -17.41 -12.40
N GLY A 52 2.51 -17.32 -11.36
CA GLY A 52 3.77 -16.58 -11.43
C GLY A 52 3.62 -15.07 -11.68
N LYS A 53 2.42 -14.50 -11.57
CA LYS A 53 2.16 -13.06 -11.78
C LYS A 53 2.77 -12.19 -10.68
N ILE A 54 2.98 -12.75 -9.49
CA ILE A 54 3.77 -12.14 -8.41
C ILE A 54 5.28 -12.33 -8.63
N CYS A 55 5.69 -13.27 -9.50
CA CYS A 55 7.06 -13.45 -9.95
C CYS A 55 7.38 -12.44 -11.07
N GLY A 56 7.45 -11.16 -10.71
CA GLY A 56 8.19 -10.20 -11.55
C GLY A 56 9.70 -10.42 -11.44
N THR A 57 10.48 -9.66 -12.21
CA THR A 57 11.96 -9.57 -12.25
C THR A 57 12.61 -9.13 -10.93
N LYS A 58 11.98 -9.38 -9.79
CA LYS A 58 12.53 -9.12 -8.46
C LYS A 58 13.55 -10.22 -8.15
N GLY A 59 14.77 -9.82 -7.83
CA GLY A 59 15.90 -10.71 -7.59
C GLY A 59 15.59 -11.81 -6.56
N ARG A 60 16.36 -12.91 -6.64
CA ARG A 60 16.32 -14.02 -5.67
C ARG A 60 16.36 -13.43 -4.25
N GLY A 61 15.35 -13.72 -3.43
CA GLY A 61 15.36 -13.27 -2.03
C GLY A 61 14.00 -13.23 -1.32
N ARG A 62 12.92 -12.79 -1.96
CA ARG A 62 11.58 -12.87 -1.32
C ARG A 62 10.91 -14.18 -1.70
N HIS A 63 11.08 -15.19 -0.84
CA HIS A 63 10.48 -16.52 -1.01
C HIS A 63 8.96 -16.40 -1.18
N LYS A 64 8.37 -17.18 -2.10
CA LYS A 64 6.91 -17.23 -2.33
C LYS A 64 6.14 -17.49 -1.04
N ILE A 65 6.67 -18.38 -0.19
CA ILE A 65 6.16 -18.71 1.14
C ILE A 65 6.17 -17.49 2.07
N HIS A 66 7.25 -16.69 2.07
CA HIS A 66 7.30 -15.48 2.89
C HIS A 66 6.26 -14.45 2.46
N SER A 67 6.02 -14.31 1.15
CA SER A 67 4.94 -13.45 0.64
C SER A 67 3.56 -13.95 1.08
N LEU A 68 3.31 -15.27 1.03
CA LEU A 68 2.06 -15.88 1.50
C LEU A 68 1.88 -15.72 3.02
N ASN A 69 2.91 -16.01 3.83
CA ASN A 69 2.87 -15.85 5.28
C ASN A 69 2.61 -14.38 5.65
N SER A 70 3.30 -13.43 5.02
CA SER A 70 3.09 -12.00 5.25
C SER A 70 1.66 -11.52 4.90
N TYR A 71 0.97 -12.27 4.03
CA TYR A 71 -0.42 -12.04 3.68
C TYR A 71 -1.37 -12.63 4.73
N SER A 72 -1.18 -13.88 5.13
CA SER A 72 -1.99 -14.55 6.17
C SER A 72 -1.91 -13.81 7.51
N THR A 73 -0.70 -13.49 7.98
CA THR A 73 -0.50 -12.70 9.21
C THR A 73 -1.23 -11.36 9.18
N ARG A 74 -1.36 -10.76 7.99
CA ARG A 74 -2.00 -9.46 7.82
C ARG A 74 -3.52 -9.55 7.66
N LYS A 75 -4.02 -10.64 7.08
CA LYS A 75 -5.45 -10.98 7.11
C LYS A 75 -5.94 -11.11 8.55
N GLU A 76 -5.13 -11.72 9.42
CA GLU A 76 -5.43 -11.94 10.83
C GLU A 76 -5.19 -10.70 11.71
N SER A 77 -4.40 -9.74 11.24
CA SER A 77 -4.12 -8.51 11.99
C SER A 77 -5.37 -7.61 12.12
N PRO A 78 -5.68 -7.06 13.30
CA PRO A 78 -6.82 -6.17 13.52
C PRO A 78 -6.50 -4.77 13.00
N ASN A 79 -6.36 -4.61 11.68
CA ASN A 79 -6.18 -3.31 11.02
C ASN A 79 -7.52 -2.59 10.78
N ASN A 80 -8.43 -2.65 11.76
CA ASN A 80 -9.83 -2.28 11.57
C ASN A 80 -9.99 -0.80 11.21
N GLU A 81 -9.20 0.09 11.82
CA GLU A 81 -9.25 1.54 11.52
C GLU A 81 -8.75 1.87 10.11
N LEU A 82 -7.60 1.33 9.70
CA LEU A 82 -7.06 1.55 8.36
C LEU A 82 -7.92 0.91 7.27
N ILE A 83 -8.51 -0.24 7.55
CA ILE A 83 -9.46 -0.89 6.66
C ILE A 83 -10.72 -0.02 6.55
N ARG A 84 -11.27 0.49 7.66
CA ARG A 84 -12.40 1.43 7.66
C ARG A 84 -12.10 2.70 6.85
N GLU A 85 -10.97 3.37 7.13
CA GLU A 85 -10.50 4.55 6.37
C GLU A 85 -10.41 4.26 4.87
N LEU A 86 -9.82 3.13 4.48
CA LEU A 86 -9.72 2.72 3.07
C LEU A 86 -11.06 2.40 2.43
N THR A 87 -12.04 1.95 3.23
CA THR A 87 -13.37 1.59 2.75
C THR A 87 -14.22 2.85 2.59
N THR A 88 -14.10 3.81 3.50
CA THR A 88 -14.77 5.11 3.42
C THR A 88 -14.24 5.95 2.27
N GLU A 89 -12.92 6.01 2.07
CA GLU A 89 -12.30 6.72 0.94
C GLU A 89 -12.70 6.14 -0.43
N ARG A 90 -12.87 4.81 -0.53
CA ARG A 90 -13.26 4.12 -1.78
C ARG A 90 -14.72 4.30 -2.13
N ASN A 91 -15.58 4.28 -1.11
CA ASN A 91 -17.02 4.37 -1.30
C ASN A 91 -17.51 5.80 -1.49
N GLY A 92 -16.59 6.77 -1.65
CA GLY A 92 -16.84 8.15 -2.03
C GLY A 92 -18.11 8.68 -1.39
N ARG A 93 -18.05 9.08 -0.12
CA ARG A 93 -19.17 9.82 0.47
C ARG A 93 -18.81 11.30 0.58
N PRO A 94 -19.84 12.18 0.57
CA PRO A 94 -19.65 13.62 0.47
C PRO A 94 -18.65 14.15 1.50
#